data_AF-A0A6A4DX76-F1
#
_entry.id   AF-A0A6A4DX76-F1
#
_cell.length_a   1.000
_cell.length_b   1.000
_cell.length_c   1.000
_cell.angle_alpha   90.00
_cell.angle_beta   90.00
_cell.angle_gamma   90.00
#
_symmetry.space_group_name_H-M   'P 1'
#
loop_
_entity.id
_entity.type
_entity.pdbx_description
1 polymer ?
#
loop_
_entity_poly.entity_id
_entity_poly.type
_entity_poly.pdbx_seq_one_letter_code
_entity_poly.pdbx_strand_id
1 'polypeptide(L)'
;MCWSSCHTHEDALAAIQVQPAYFRRISQLLANIQEQLFRAHAAYRTICGESLLDNEAPDFLDRIRRRNDVESTDAAAFFEHTFSEKPRQDAALQSALSDLFLMVFAPSVYIDAIKIQAVTPDRLPPKRTQHAPFLLWSDLTLMCVARSDVCNLFVQDQHTPSLVVEALRPKPSL
;
A
#
# COMPACT_ATOMS: atom_id res chain seq x y z
N MET A 1 -13.04 5.70 -17.29
CA MET A 1 -12.23 4.99 -16.28
C MET A 1 -13.13 4.76 -15.08
N CYS A 2 -13.24 3.53 -14.57
CA CYS A 2 -14.23 3.13 -13.56
C CYS A 2 -13.89 3.56 -12.11
N TRP A 3 -13.02 4.57 -11.94
CA TRP A 3 -12.71 5.13 -10.62
C TRP A 3 -13.91 5.86 -10.01
N SER A 4 -14.76 6.43 -10.86
CA SER A 4 -16.02 7.08 -10.47
C SER A 4 -17.04 6.12 -9.84
N SER A 5 -16.79 4.81 -9.88
CA SER A 5 -17.68 3.75 -9.35
C SER A 5 -17.15 3.11 -8.06
N CYS A 6 -15.91 3.41 -7.66
CA CYS A 6 -15.38 2.99 -6.36
C CYS A 6 -15.78 4.07 -5.35
N HIS A 7 -16.70 3.74 -4.45
CA HIS A 7 -17.21 4.70 -3.47
C HIS A 7 -16.30 4.78 -2.24
N THR A 8 -15.48 3.75 -2.02
CA THR A 8 -14.52 3.66 -0.93
C THR A 8 -13.14 3.20 -1.42
N HIS A 9 -12.12 3.37 -0.58
CA HIS A 9 -10.79 2.82 -0.83
C HIS A 9 -10.80 1.28 -0.88
N GLU A 10 -11.68 0.65 -0.11
CA GLU A 10 -11.87 -0.80 -0.11
C GLU A 10 -12.44 -1.32 -1.43
N ASP A 11 -13.35 -0.57 -2.07
CA ASP A 11 -13.84 -0.89 -3.41
C ASP A 11 -12.71 -0.87 -4.45
N ALA A 12 -11.80 0.12 -4.34
CA ALA A 12 -10.64 0.21 -5.22
C ALA A 12 -9.70 -0.99 -5.03
N LEU A 13 -9.45 -1.41 -3.79
CA LEU A 13 -8.64 -2.60 -3.49
C LEU A 13 -9.30 -3.89 -3.99
N ALA A 14 -10.60 -4.04 -3.78
CA ALA A 14 -11.36 -5.18 -4.29
C ALA A 14 -11.25 -5.24 -5.83
N ALA A 15 -11.42 -4.11 -6.52
CA ALA A 15 -11.32 -4.05 -7.97
C ALA A 15 -9.90 -4.38 -8.46
N ILE A 16 -8.86 -3.87 -7.78
CA ILE A 16 -7.45 -4.19 -8.08
C ILE A 16 -7.21 -5.70 -7.95
N GLN A 17 -7.67 -6.33 -6.87
CA GLN A 17 -7.45 -7.77 -6.65
C GLN A 17 -8.18 -8.63 -7.69
N VAL A 18 -9.38 -8.24 -8.12
CA VAL A 18 -10.15 -8.98 -9.13
C VAL A 18 -9.55 -8.82 -10.52
N GLN A 19 -9.08 -7.61 -10.89
CA GLN A 19 -8.53 -7.35 -12.22
C GLN A 19 -7.23 -6.51 -12.21
N PRO A 20 -6.10 -7.04 -11.69
CA PRO A 20 -4.86 -6.27 -11.52
C PRO A 20 -4.39 -5.59 -12.82
N ALA A 21 -4.47 -6.30 -13.95
CA ALA A 21 -4.01 -5.80 -15.24
C ALA A 21 -4.76 -4.54 -15.72
N TYR A 22 -6.05 -4.40 -15.39
CA TYR A 22 -6.83 -3.21 -15.73
C TYR A 22 -6.30 -1.96 -15.02
N PHE A 23 -5.75 -2.13 -13.81
CA PHE A 23 -5.22 -1.06 -12.97
C PHE A 23 -3.74 -0.73 -13.23
N ARG A 24 -3.07 -1.37 -14.20
CA ARG A 24 -1.72 -0.96 -14.64
C ARG A 24 -1.63 0.50 -15.08
N ARG A 25 -2.75 1.09 -15.51
CA ARG A 25 -2.85 2.50 -15.92
C ARG A 25 -2.85 3.48 -14.73
N ILE A 26 -2.80 3.02 -13.48
CA ILE A 26 -2.67 3.91 -12.31
C ILE A 26 -1.47 4.85 -12.47
N SER A 27 -0.35 4.35 -12.99
CA SER A 27 0.84 5.15 -13.25
C SER A 27 0.68 6.22 -14.34
N GLN A 28 -0.39 6.15 -15.14
CA GLN A 28 -0.72 7.08 -16.20
C GLN A 28 -1.78 8.10 -15.76
N LEU A 29 -2.30 8.00 -14.52
CA LEU A 29 -3.24 8.99 -13.98
C LEU A 29 -2.53 10.32 -13.74
N LEU A 30 -3.31 11.40 -13.57
CA LEU A 30 -2.75 12.69 -13.17
C LEU A 30 -2.05 12.57 -11.81
N ALA A 31 -0.94 13.28 -11.63
CA ALA A 31 -0.07 13.16 -10.46
C ALA A 31 -0.83 13.35 -9.13
N ASN A 32 -1.77 14.31 -9.07
CA ASN A 32 -2.61 14.56 -7.90
C ASN A 32 -3.54 13.38 -7.58
N ILE A 33 -4.05 12.67 -8.59
CA ILE A 33 -4.91 11.48 -8.41
C ILE A 33 -4.08 10.30 -7.91
N GLN A 34 -2.88 10.12 -8.46
CA GLN A 34 -1.94 9.09 -7.97
C GLN A 34 -1.57 9.33 -6.51
N GLU A 35 -1.21 10.57 -6.18
CA GLU A 35 -0.87 10.97 -4.81
C GLU A 35 -2.03 10.72 -3.84
N GLN A 36 -3.26 11.09 -4.23
CA GLN A 36 -4.45 10.85 -3.42
C GLN A 36 -4.63 9.35 -3.13
N LEU A 37 -4.48 8.49 -4.14
CA LEU A 37 -4.55 7.03 -3.95
C LEU A 37 -3.45 6.51 -3.02
N PHE A 38 -2.21 6.96 -3.19
CA PHE A 38 -1.10 6.49 -2.37
C PHE A 38 -1.25 6.94 -0.91
N ARG A 39 -1.70 8.17 -0.68
CA ARG A 39 -2.03 8.69 0.66
C ARG A 39 -3.17 7.91 1.31
N ALA A 40 -4.26 7.70 0.57
CA ALA A 40 -5.39 6.88 1.02
C ALA A 40 -4.95 5.46 1.40
N HIS A 41 -4.10 4.84 0.57
CA HIS A 41 -3.59 3.49 0.84
C HIS A 41 -2.63 3.43 2.03
N ALA A 42 -1.76 4.42 2.20
CA ALA A 42 -0.87 4.52 3.35
C ALA A 42 -1.66 4.64 4.67
N ALA A 43 -2.67 5.50 4.68
CA ALA A 43 -3.57 5.65 5.81
C ALA A 43 -4.33 4.34 6.09
N TYR A 44 -4.90 3.72 5.06
CA TYR A 44 -5.58 2.43 5.15
C TYR A 44 -4.74 1.35 5.81
N ARG A 45 -3.52 1.14 5.31
CA ARG A 45 -2.61 0.12 5.82
C ARG A 45 -2.25 0.32 7.28
N THR A 46 -2.07 1.57 7.71
CA THR A 46 -1.71 1.91 9.08
C THR A 46 -2.87 1.62 10.03
N ILE A 47 -4.05 2.12 9.67
CA ILE A 47 -5.26 1.88 10.46
C ILE A 47 -5.57 0.38 10.58
N CYS A 48 -5.44 -0.38 9.49
CA CYS A 48 -5.59 -1.84 9.51
C CYS A 48 -4.48 -2.56 10.29
N GLY A 49 -3.30 -1.96 10.45
CA GLY A 49 -2.18 -2.52 11.21
C GLY A 49 -2.31 -2.33 12.72
N GLU A 50 -3.02 -1.29 13.14
CA GLU A 50 -3.28 -1.01 14.54
C GLU A 50 -4.31 -1.98 15.14
N SER A 51 -4.15 -2.26 16.43
CA SER A 51 -5.11 -3.03 17.21
C SER A 51 -6.50 -2.38 17.19
N LEU A 52 -7.53 -3.23 17.36
CA LEU A 52 -8.89 -2.77 17.58
C LEU A 52 -9.03 -2.29 19.03
N LEU A 53 -9.67 -1.15 19.22
CA LEU A 53 -10.07 -0.66 20.55
C LEU A 53 -11.34 -1.39 21.03
N ASP A 54 -11.61 -1.36 22.32
CA ASP A 54 -12.83 -1.95 22.88
C ASP A 54 -14.08 -1.30 22.27
N ASN A 55 -15.00 -2.12 21.75
CA ASN A 55 -16.21 -1.71 21.02
C ASN A 55 -15.95 -0.97 19.69
N GLU A 56 -14.75 -1.05 19.13
CA GLU A 56 -14.45 -0.49 17.81
C GLU A 56 -14.97 -1.43 16.70
N ALA A 57 -15.78 -0.88 15.79
CA ALA A 57 -16.18 -1.59 14.58
C ALA A 57 -14.95 -1.88 13.69
N PRO A 58 -14.95 -2.98 12.90
CA PRO A 58 -13.84 -3.31 12.00
C PRO A 58 -13.76 -2.38 10.77
N ASP A 59 -14.80 -1.59 10.49
CA ASP A 59 -14.89 -0.68 9.35
C ASP A 59 -13.75 0.35 9.36
N PHE A 60 -13.04 0.46 8.23
CA PHE A 60 -11.87 1.33 8.13
C PHE A 60 -12.21 2.82 8.33
N LEU A 61 -13.29 3.31 7.72
CA LEU A 61 -13.62 4.73 7.76
C LEU A 61 -14.05 5.15 9.17
N ASP A 62 -14.77 4.31 9.88
CA ASP A 62 -15.12 4.55 11.28
C ASP A 62 -13.87 4.55 12.18
N ARG A 63 -12.94 3.62 11.95
CA ARG A 63 -11.69 3.54 12.71
C ARG A 63 -10.83 4.78 12.49
N ILE A 64 -10.60 5.18 11.24
CA ILE A 64 -9.73 6.32 10.95
C ILE A 64 -10.30 7.65 11.47
N ARG A 65 -11.62 7.82 11.46
CA ARG A 65 -12.32 8.99 12.03
C ARG A 65 -12.28 9.02 13.55
N ARG A 66 -12.35 7.87 14.24
CA ARG A 66 -12.19 7.85 15.71
C ARG A 66 -10.78 8.23 16.13
N ARG A 67 -9.79 7.91 15.29
CA ARG A 67 -8.36 8.11 15.57
C ARG A 67 -7.87 9.50 15.16
N ASN A 68 -8.57 10.15 14.23
CA ASN A 68 -8.22 11.47 13.73
C ASN A 68 -9.43 12.39 13.84
N ASP A 69 -9.26 13.58 14.41
CA ASP A 69 -10.30 14.61 14.52
C ASP A 69 -10.52 15.33 13.17
N VAL A 70 -10.93 14.56 12.16
CA VAL A 70 -11.06 15.01 10.76
C VAL A 70 -12.41 14.53 10.21
N GLU A 71 -13.26 15.49 9.86
CA GLU A 71 -14.51 15.20 9.13
C GLU A 71 -14.23 15.08 7.63
N SER A 72 -13.88 13.88 7.20
CA SER A 72 -13.71 13.56 5.77
C SER A 72 -14.27 12.17 5.43
N THR A 73 -14.69 12.02 4.18
CA THR A 73 -14.97 10.72 3.54
C THR A 73 -13.82 10.24 2.67
N ASP A 74 -12.86 11.12 2.37
CA ASP A 74 -11.67 10.79 1.62
C ASP A 74 -10.56 10.28 2.56
N ALA A 75 -10.18 9.02 2.40
CA ALA A 75 -9.11 8.38 3.15
C ALA A 75 -7.77 9.13 3.02
N ALA A 76 -7.52 9.78 1.88
CA ALA A 76 -6.29 10.54 1.67
C ALA A 76 -6.18 11.77 2.57
N ALA A 77 -7.32 12.37 2.97
CA ALA A 77 -7.35 13.54 3.83
C ALA A 77 -6.79 13.25 5.24
N PHE A 78 -6.86 11.99 5.69
CA PHE A 78 -6.37 11.58 7.00
C PHE A 78 -4.85 11.34 7.03
N PHE A 79 -4.17 11.34 5.88
CA PHE A 79 -2.76 10.97 5.79
C PHE A 79 -1.85 11.86 6.66
N GLU A 80 -1.98 13.18 6.54
CA GLU A 80 -1.14 14.13 7.30
C GLU A 80 -1.44 14.12 8.80
N HIS A 81 -2.66 13.70 9.19
CA HIS A 81 -3.06 13.53 10.58
C HIS A 81 -2.55 12.20 11.17
N THR A 82 -2.51 11.15 10.35
CA THR A 82 -1.99 9.83 10.73
C THR A 82 -0.46 9.87 10.89
N PHE A 83 0.23 10.69 10.08
CA PHE A 83 1.69 10.80 10.09
C PHE A 83 2.15 12.25 10.25
N SER A 84 2.53 12.63 11.48
CA SER A 84 2.97 13.99 11.81
C SER A 84 4.38 14.34 11.35
N GLU A 85 5.25 13.34 11.18
CA GLU A 85 6.66 13.52 10.84
C GLU A 85 6.93 13.19 9.37
N LYS A 86 7.63 14.08 8.65
CA LYS A 86 7.98 13.88 7.24
C LYS A 86 8.70 12.54 6.96
N PRO A 87 9.67 12.07 7.77
CA PRO A 87 10.26 10.75 7.57
C PRO A 87 9.25 9.60 7.64
N ARG A 88 8.25 9.68 8.53
CA ARG A 88 7.20 8.66 8.66
C ARG A 88 6.23 8.72 7.48
N GLN A 89 5.86 9.92 7.04
CA GLN A 89 5.07 10.12 5.82
C GLN A 89 5.75 9.46 4.61
N ASP A 90 7.05 9.71 4.44
CA ASP A 90 7.82 9.16 3.32
C ASP A 90 7.91 7.64 3.37
N ALA A 91 8.12 7.06 4.56
CA ALA A 91 8.16 5.61 4.75
C ALA A 91 6.80 4.95 4.50
N ALA A 92 5.72 5.58 4.95
CA ALA A 92 4.36 5.10 4.74
C ALA A 92 3.96 5.15 3.26
N LEU A 93 4.27 6.24 2.56
CA LEU A 93 4.05 6.36 1.12
C LEU A 93 4.87 5.35 0.34
N GLN A 94 6.14 5.16 0.70
CA GLN A 94 7.02 4.18 0.06
C GLN A 94 6.46 2.76 0.19
N SER A 95 6.00 2.40 1.39
CA SER A 95 5.37 1.11 1.63
C SER A 95 4.08 0.98 0.83
N ALA A 96 3.20 1.99 0.89
CA ALA A 96 1.91 1.98 0.21
C ALA A 96 2.04 1.84 -1.32
N LEU A 97 2.99 2.57 -1.90
CA LEU A 97 3.30 2.53 -3.30
C LEU A 97 3.85 1.15 -3.71
N SER A 98 4.77 0.60 -2.93
CA SER A 98 5.31 -0.76 -3.17
C SER A 98 4.22 -1.82 -3.12
N ASP A 99 3.29 -1.72 -2.16
CA ASP A 99 2.18 -2.65 -1.98
C ASP A 99 1.24 -2.63 -3.19
N LEU A 100 0.73 -1.44 -3.56
CA LEU A 100 -0.14 -1.26 -4.72
C LEU A 100 0.55 -1.68 -6.03
N PHE A 101 1.83 -1.34 -6.18
CA PHE A 101 2.59 -1.74 -7.36
C PHE A 101 2.66 -3.25 -7.48
N LEU A 102 2.99 -3.97 -6.40
CA LEU A 102 3.09 -5.43 -6.43
C LEU A 102 1.73 -6.09 -6.64
N MET A 103 0.65 -5.56 -6.05
CA MET A 103 -0.73 -6.01 -6.32
C MET A 103 -1.05 -5.97 -7.81
N VAL A 104 -0.63 -4.92 -8.51
CA VAL A 104 -0.97 -4.66 -9.93
C VAL A 104 -0.03 -5.35 -10.91
N PHE A 105 1.28 -5.28 -10.67
CA PHE A 105 2.32 -5.69 -11.62
C PHE A 105 2.88 -7.08 -11.35
N ALA A 106 2.80 -7.57 -10.11
CA ALA A 106 3.25 -8.91 -9.73
C ALA A 106 2.18 -9.69 -8.94
N PRO A 107 0.90 -9.74 -9.38
CA PRO A 107 -0.19 -10.30 -8.59
C PRO A 107 0.04 -11.76 -8.20
N SER A 108 0.64 -12.56 -9.09
CA SER A 108 0.92 -13.98 -8.84
C SER A 108 2.00 -14.22 -7.78
N VAL A 109 2.86 -13.24 -7.52
CA VAL A 109 3.82 -13.22 -6.41
C VAL A 109 3.14 -12.67 -5.17
N TYR A 110 2.42 -11.56 -5.32
CA TYR A 110 1.79 -10.83 -4.22
C TYR A 110 0.84 -11.68 -3.37
N ILE A 111 0.01 -12.50 -4.00
CA ILE A 111 -1.02 -13.30 -3.31
C ILE A 111 -0.48 -14.59 -2.69
N ASP A 112 0.76 -14.96 -2.98
CA ASP A 112 1.33 -16.26 -2.64
C ASP A 112 2.39 -16.12 -1.55
N ALA A 113 2.03 -16.51 -0.32
CA ALA A 113 2.91 -16.41 0.84
C ALA A 113 4.21 -17.24 0.69
N ILE A 114 4.19 -18.33 -0.10
CA ILE A 114 5.37 -19.15 -0.35
C ILE A 114 6.33 -18.40 -1.27
N LYS A 115 5.80 -17.74 -2.31
CA LYS A 115 6.64 -16.91 -3.20
C LYS A 115 7.18 -15.69 -2.49
N ILE A 116 6.39 -15.06 -1.63
CA ILE A 116 6.89 -13.98 -0.77
C ILE A 116 8.00 -14.50 0.15
N GLN A 117 7.80 -15.63 0.83
CA GLN A 117 8.83 -16.25 1.66
C GLN A 117 10.12 -16.52 0.87
N ALA A 118 10.00 -17.01 -0.38
CA ALA A 118 11.14 -17.34 -1.23
C ALA A 118 11.99 -16.14 -1.64
N VAL A 119 11.43 -14.91 -1.58
CA VAL A 119 12.15 -13.67 -1.94
C VAL A 119 12.48 -12.81 -0.72
N THR A 120 12.10 -13.24 0.48
CA THR A 120 12.45 -12.59 1.76
C THR A 120 13.52 -13.40 2.50
N PRO A 121 14.33 -12.79 3.39
CA PRO A 121 15.34 -13.51 4.16
C PRO A 121 14.75 -14.67 4.98
N ASP A 122 15.41 -15.84 5.00
CA ASP A 122 14.92 -17.07 5.67
C ASP A 122 14.52 -16.90 7.14
N ARG A 123 15.11 -15.93 7.85
CA ARG A 123 14.84 -15.65 9.27
C ARG A 123 13.64 -14.74 9.51
N LEU A 124 13.02 -14.22 8.44
CA LEU A 124 11.91 -13.28 8.51
C LEU A 124 10.69 -13.88 7.81
N PRO A 125 9.82 -14.61 8.53
CA PRO A 125 8.60 -15.11 7.95
C PRO A 125 7.71 -13.95 7.49
N PRO A 126 7.05 -14.04 6.32
CA PRO A 126 6.24 -12.96 5.81
C PRO A 126 5.03 -12.71 6.71
N LYS A 127 4.86 -11.46 7.11
CA LYS A 127 3.75 -11.02 7.97
C LYS A 127 2.77 -10.19 7.18
N ARG A 128 1.48 -10.49 7.37
CA ARG A 128 0.36 -9.68 6.88
C ARG A 128 -0.01 -8.60 7.90
N THR A 129 -0.66 -7.55 7.44
CA THR A 129 -1.39 -6.60 8.29
C THR A 129 -2.55 -7.32 8.97
N GLN A 130 -2.63 -7.23 10.30
CA GLN A 130 -3.46 -8.12 11.12
C GLN A 130 -4.97 -7.89 10.96
N HIS A 131 -5.41 -6.64 10.93
CA HIS A 131 -6.83 -6.27 10.90
C HIS A 131 -7.24 -5.72 9.52
N ALA A 132 -6.55 -6.15 8.47
CA ALA A 132 -6.90 -5.85 7.09
C ALA A 132 -7.87 -6.92 6.55
N PRO A 133 -9.04 -6.54 5.97
CA PRO A 133 -9.93 -7.49 5.30
C PRO A 133 -9.33 -8.02 3.99
N PHE A 134 -8.46 -7.23 3.36
CA PHE A 134 -7.67 -7.63 2.20
C PHE A 134 -6.29 -8.15 2.60
N LEU A 135 -5.69 -9.01 1.78
CA LEU A 135 -4.27 -9.33 1.93
C LEU A 135 -3.43 -8.07 1.71
N LEU A 136 -2.82 -7.58 2.80
CA LEU A 136 -1.81 -6.53 2.81
C LEU A 136 -0.58 -7.07 3.52
N TRP A 137 0.60 -6.84 2.97
CA TRP A 137 1.86 -7.22 3.63
C TRP A 137 2.31 -6.14 4.61
N SER A 138 2.95 -6.55 5.71
CA SER A 138 3.58 -5.62 6.65
C SER A 138 4.69 -4.81 5.97
N ASP A 139 5.00 -3.62 6.48
CA ASP A 139 6.06 -2.76 5.93
C ASP A 139 7.40 -3.47 5.90
N LEU A 140 7.74 -4.25 6.94
CA LEU A 140 8.97 -5.04 6.97
C LEU A 140 8.99 -6.09 5.84
N THR A 141 7.88 -6.80 5.64
CA THR A 141 7.75 -7.76 4.52
C THR A 141 7.96 -7.06 3.18
N LEU A 142 7.29 -5.92 2.96
CA LEU A 142 7.40 -5.18 1.70
C LEU A 142 8.78 -4.61 1.47
N MET A 143 9.45 -4.10 2.50
CA MET A 143 10.84 -3.66 2.41
C MET A 143 11.78 -4.78 2.01
N CYS A 144 11.57 -6.00 2.54
CA CYS A 144 12.34 -7.17 2.13
C CYS A 144 12.06 -7.55 0.67
N VAL A 145 10.78 -7.59 0.27
CA VAL A 145 10.38 -7.90 -1.12
C VAL A 145 10.92 -6.85 -2.10
N ALA A 146 10.82 -5.56 -1.78
CA ALA A 146 11.33 -4.46 -2.58
C ALA A 146 12.83 -4.56 -2.86
N ARG A 147 13.59 -5.18 -1.94
CA ARG A 147 15.04 -5.41 -2.04
C ARG A 147 15.39 -6.75 -2.69
N SER A 148 14.41 -7.54 -3.11
CA SER A 148 14.64 -8.83 -3.75
C SER A 148 15.01 -8.69 -5.22
N ASP A 149 15.59 -9.75 -5.79
CA ASP A 149 15.91 -9.83 -7.22
C ASP A 149 14.65 -9.71 -8.10
N VAL A 150 13.49 -10.14 -7.61
CA VAL A 150 12.21 -9.96 -8.32
C VAL A 150 11.88 -8.49 -8.50
N CYS A 151 12.07 -7.67 -7.45
CA CYS A 151 11.86 -6.24 -7.55
C CYS A 151 12.96 -5.52 -8.36
N ASN A 152 14.19 -6.05 -8.35
CA ASN A 152 15.27 -5.53 -9.20
C ASN A 152 14.93 -5.63 -10.69
N LEU A 153 14.21 -6.67 -11.14
CA LEU A 153 13.73 -6.77 -12.52
C LEU A 153 12.84 -5.59 -12.91
N PHE A 154 11.92 -5.18 -12.02
CA PHE A 154 11.07 -4.01 -12.25
C PHE A 154 11.87 -2.71 -12.20
N VAL A 155 12.82 -2.56 -11.28
CA VAL A 155 13.70 -1.38 -11.18
C VAL A 155 14.55 -1.17 -12.44
N GLN A 156 14.90 -2.25 -13.14
CA GLN A 156 15.69 -2.21 -14.38
C GLN A 156 14.82 -2.05 -15.64
N ASP A 157 13.50 -2.25 -15.54
CA ASP A 157 12.58 -2.06 -16.67
C ASP A 157 12.32 -0.57 -16.92
N GLN A 158 12.62 -0.10 -18.13
CA GLN A 158 12.41 1.28 -18.57
C GLN A 158 10.94 1.74 -18.53
N HIS A 159 9.98 0.82 -18.51
CA HIS A 159 8.56 1.12 -18.44
C HIS A 159 8.05 1.25 -16.99
N THR A 160 8.89 0.92 -16.00
CA THR A 160 8.53 1.10 -14.60
C THR A 160 8.54 2.60 -14.26
N PRO A 161 7.45 3.15 -13.70
CA PRO A 161 7.39 4.56 -13.35
C PRO A 161 8.49 4.99 -12.39
N SER A 162 9.07 6.17 -12.58
CA SER A 162 10.17 6.68 -11.73
C SER A 162 9.83 6.69 -10.24
N LEU A 163 8.62 7.12 -9.88
CA LEU A 163 8.12 7.10 -8.50
C LEU A 163 8.10 5.69 -7.89
N VAL A 164 7.86 4.65 -8.70
CA VAL A 164 7.93 3.24 -8.27
C VAL A 164 9.38 2.83 -8.08
N VAL A 165 10.23 3.16 -9.05
CA VAL A 165 11.66 2.87 -8.97
C VAL A 165 12.28 3.48 -7.70
N GLU A 166 11.91 4.71 -7.36
CA GLU A 166 12.35 5.39 -6.13
C GLU A 166 11.85 4.69 -4.86
N ALA A 167 10.60 4.24 -4.85
CA ALA A 167 10.02 3.52 -3.71
C ALA A 167 10.62 2.12 -3.52
N LEU A 168 10.97 1.43 -4.61
CA LEU A 168 11.58 0.09 -4.54
C LEU A 168 13.08 0.14 -4.21
N ARG A 169 13.74 1.28 -4.45
CA ARG A 169 15.17 1.43 -4.12
C ARG A 169 15.37 1.60 -2.61
N PRO A 170 16.39 0.94 -2.04
CA PRO A 170 16.77 1.20 -0.66
C PRO A 170 17.24 2.66 -0.55
N LYS A 171 16.56 3.45 0.30
CA LYS A 171 17.11 4.74 0.73
C LYS A 171 18.31 4.46 1.64
N PRO A 172 19.43 5.19 1.51
CA PRO A 172 20.52 5.08 2.47
C PRO A 172 19.97 5.39 3.86
N SER A 173 20.20 4.49 4.81
CA SER A 173 19.87 4.69 6.21
C SER A 173 20.58 5.96 6.71
N LEU A 174 19.79 6.90 7.25
CA LEU A 174 20.29 7.97 8.11
C LEU A 174 20.89 7.37 9.38
#